data_AF-A0A7C6TTA3-F1
#
_entry.id   AF-A0A7C6TTA3-F1
#
_cell.length_a   1.000
_cell.length_b   1.000
_cell.length_c   1.000
_cell.angle_alpha   90.00
_cell.angle_beta   90.00
_cell.angle_gamma   90.00
#
_symmetry.space_group_name_H-M   'P 1'
#
loop_
_entity.id
_entity.type
_entity.pdbx_description
1 polymer ?
#
loop_
_entity_poly.entity_id
_entity_poly.type
_entity_poly.pdbx_seq_one_letter_code
_entity_poly.pdbx_strand_id
1 'polypeptide(L)'
;MPRTRRIDRGTGSRNHSPFARLSGLRVIALLLLVVALVTACRPRPVETPEAVASPTVPSQAEPTAIPQTEPALTETSPAVEGTLTVHYIDVGQSDATLLQGPDVTILIDAGNHDRDDVVPYLQSVGVESLDLLVGTHPHADHIGQFPQVLAAYEVSEVWLPGDEQDSRTFERTLDAILDSDADYHEPRTGEVYDFGSLRVEVYSPDELTGAVHDGSICLRIRYGEVAFFFTGDAEVNIELEMIERGHDLRANVLQLGHHGSSTSSHPDFLQSVQPEVAVYSAAQGNSYGHPHDEVVERIADMGIRLYGTDQHGTIRVITDGDTYEVIPERNGEPFRHPASGRSDTTSGCAEGQIDINTASRDELMRITHISEVRADLLIEYRPFDSVDDLARIEGIGPARLGDIKEQELACVP
;
A
#
# COMPACT_ATOMS: atom_id res chain seq x y z
N MET A 1 -0.70 16.89 17.60
CA MET A 1 -2.09 17.39 17.47
C MET A 1 -2.46 17.20 16.01
N PRO A 2 -3.45 16.37 15.66
CA PRO A 2 -3.85 16.20 14.27
C PRO A 2 -4.33 17.56 13.75
N ARG A 3 -3.76 18.01 12.62
CA ARG A 3 -4.21 19.22 11.93
C ARG A 3 -5.48 18.85 11.16
N THR A 4 -6.64 19.03 11.78
CA THR A 4 -7.91 18.86 11.08
C THR A 4 -8.13 20.05 10.16
N ARG A 5 -8.05 19.84 8.84
CA ARG A 5 -8.39 20.87 7.84
C ARG A 5 -9.79 20.59 7.33
N ARG A 6 -10.75 21.43 7.71
CA ARG A 6 -12.10 21.41 7.15
C ARG A 6 -12.10 22.25 5.87
N ILE A 7 -12.25 21.61 4.72
CA ILE A 7 -12.39 22.31 3.44
C ILE A 7 -13.86 22.66 3.27
N ASP A 8 -14.21 23.92 3.57
CA ASP A 8 -15.59 24.42 3.49
C ASP A 8 -15.92 24.81 2.04
N ARG A 9 -17.04 24.30 1.50
CA ARG A 9 -17.55 24.65 0.16
C ARG A 9 -18.09 26.07 0.16
N GLY A 10 -17.21 27.03 -0.05
CA GLY A 10 -17.57 28.43 -0.25
C GLY A 10 -18.20 28.66 -1.63
N THR A 11 -19.52 28.82 -1.68
CA THR A 11 -20.18 29.54 -2.79
C THR A 11 -19.83 31.03 -2.69
N GLY A 12 -18.67 31.41 -3.24
CA GLY A 12 -18.08 32.73 -3.04
C GLY A 12 -17.46 33.32 -4.30
N SER A 13 -18.23 34.17 -4.97
CA SER A 13 -17.81 35.26 -5.87
C SER A 13 -16.31 35.41 -6.16
N ARG A 14 -15.96 35.17 -7.43
CA ARG A 14 -14.71 35.54 -8.10
C ARG A 14 -14.14 36.86 -7.59
N ASN A 15 -12.92 36.80 -7.05
CA ASN A 15 -12.02 37.94 -6.98
C ASN A 15 -10.81 37.64 -7.87
N HIS A 16 -10.71 38.38 -8.97
CA HIS A 16 -9.52 38.42 -9.81
C HIS A 16 -8.31 38.87 -8.97
N SER A 17 -7.29 38.03 -8.85
CA SER A 17 -5.93 38.48 -8.54
C SER A 17 -5.18 38.73 -9.86
N PRO A 18 -4.38 39.81 -9.97
CA PRO A 18 -3.69 40.16 -11.19
C PRO A 18 -2.28 39.58 -11.16
N PHE A 19 -2.08 38.36 -11.67
CA PHE A 19 -0.73 37.94 -12.05
C PHE A 19 -0.45 38.35 -13.48
N ALA A 20 0.34 39.42 -13.57
CA ALA A 20 0.87 39.98 -14.78
C ALA A 20 1.74 38.96 -15.53
N ARG A 21 1.46 38.84 -16.82
CA ARG A 21 2.36 38.26 -17.82
C ARG A 21 3.75 38.86 -17.70
N LEU A 22 4.79 38.04 -17.57
CA LEU A 22 6.13 38.39 -18.01
C LEU A 22 6.60 37.44 -19.10
N SER A 23 6.43 37.94 -20.32
CA SER A 23 7.10 37.49 -21.53
C SER A 23 8.61 37.78 -21.47
N GLY A 24 9.42 36.78 -21.82
CA GLY A 24 10.54 36.91 -22.76
C GLY A 24 11.80 37.67 -22.33
N LEU A 25 12.94 36.98 -22.53
CA LEU A 25 14.32 37.47 -22.59
C LEU A 25 14.99 37.88 -21.27
N ARG A 26 15.91 37.02 -20.81
CA ARG A 26 17.34 37.37 -20.72
C ARG A 26 18.21 36.12 -20.50
N VAL A 27 18.76 35.65 -21.62
CA VAL A 27 19.99 34.86 -21.71
C VAL A 27 21.16 35.72 -21.18
N ILE A 28 22.18 35.06 -20.63
CA ILE A 28 23.51 35.53 -20.17
C ILE A 28 23.67 35.52 -18.63
N ALA A 29 24.06 34.35 -18.10
CA ALA A 29 24.82 34.21 -16.85
C ALA A 29 26.14 33.49 -17.22
N LEU A 30 27.18 34.25 -17.54
CA LEU A 30 28.32 34.52 -16.66
C LEU A 30 29.09 33.25 -16.22
N LEU A 31 29.83 32.67 -17.19
CA LEU A 31 31.16 32.13 -16.92
C LEU A 31 32.02 33.25 -16.31
N LEU A 32 32.59 33.03 -15.13
CA LEU A 32 33.91 33.48 -14.64
C LEU A 32 33.92 33.54 -13.10
N LEU A 33 34.23 32.43 -12.45
CA LEU A 33 34.98 32.48 -11.18
C LEU A 33 35.75 31.17 -10.95
N VAL A 34 36.79 30.94 -11.75
CA VAL A 34 37.85 29.98 -11.43
C VAL A 34 39.16 30.77 -11.36
N VAL A 35 39.99 30.42 -10.38
CA VAL A 35 41.33 30.94 -10.05
C VAL A 35 41.36 32.10 -9.05
N ALA A 36 41.44 31.78 -7.76
CA ALA A 36 42.65 31.98 -6.94
C ALA A 36 42.32 31.97 -5.44
N LEU A 37 42.69 30.90 -4.73
CA LEU A 37 43.32 30.97 -3.40
C LEU A 37 43.79 29.57 -2.97
N VAL A 38 44.95 29.20 -3.51
CA VAL A 38 45.84 28.23 -2.87
C VAL A 38 46.56 28.98 -1.76
N THR A 39 46.43 28.54 -0.51
CA THR A 39 47.53 28.37 0.47
C THR A 39 46.97 28.07 1.86
N ALA A 40 47.12 26.83 2.32
CA ALA A 40 47.68 26.46 3.63
C ALA A 40 47.25 25.03 4.01
N CYS A 41 48.00 24.04 3.53
CA CYS A 41 48.06 22.74 4.19
C CYS A 41 48.73 22.92 5.56
N ARG A 42 48.08 22.45 6.63
CA ARG A 42 48.76 22.00 7.86
C ARG A 42 48.15 20.68 8.31
N PRO A 43 48.96 19.65 8.62
CA PRO A 43 48.45 18.39 9.12
C PRO A 43 48.05 18.52 10.60
N ARG A 44 46.88 17.96 10.96
CA ARG A 44 46.51 17.75 12.37
C ARG A 44 47.20 16.48 12.90
N PRO A 45 47.62 16.45 14.18
CA PRO A 45 48.22 15.26 14.77
C PRO A 45 47.16 14.18 14.98
N VAL A 46 47.57 12.93 14.75
CA VAL A 46 46.83 11.72 15.10
C VAL A 46 46.93 11.53 16.61
N GLU A 47 45.80 11.60 17.31
CA GLU A 47 45.69 11.15 18.69
C GLU A 47 45.35 9.66 18.71
N THR A 48 46.15 8.92 19.49
CA THR A 48 46.01 7.50 19.80
C THR A 48 44.76 7.22 20.62
N PRO A 49 44.06 6.09 20.42
CA PRO A 49 42.95 5.71 21.28
C PRO A 49 43.49 5.15 22.61
N GLU A 50 43.17 5.82 23.71
CA GLU A 50 43.27 5.25 25.06
C GLU A 50 42.17 4.20 25.27
N ALA A 51 42.56 3.10 25.90
CA ALA A 51 41.68 2.03 26.33
C ALA A 51 40.75 2.52 27.43
N VAL A 52 39.44 2.34 27.24
CA VAL A 52 38.44 2.54 28.29
C VAL A 52 37.72 1.22 28.54
N ALA A 53 37.69 0.88 29.82
CA ALA A 53 37.28 -0.37 30.42
C ALA A 53 35.78 -0.68 30.28
N SER A 54 35.48 -1.99 30.31
CA SER A 54 34.15 -2.57 30.42
C SER A 54 33.31 -1.97 31.55
N PRO A 55 32.03 -1.66 31.32
CA PRO A 55 31.07 -1.54 32.41
C PRO A 55 30.42 -2.89 32.72
N THR A 56 30.31 -3.12 34.01
CA THR A 56 29.81 -4.28 34.73
C THR A 56 28.27 -4.31 34.69
N VAL A 57 27.70 -5.51 34.60
CA VAL A 57 26.26 -5.80 34.70
C VAL A 57 25.78 -5.71 36.14
N PRO A 58 24.62 -5.08 36.40
CA PRO A 58 23.68 -5.51 37.44
C PRO A 58 22.31 -5.80 36.79
N SER A 59 21.82 -7.04 36.69
CA SER A 59 21.14 -7.81 37.74
C SER A 59 20.29 -6.97 38.70
N GLN A 60 19.03 -6.74 38.35
CA GLN A 60 17.85 -7.27 39.04
C GLN A 60 16.57 -6.68 38.42
N ALA A 61 15.66 -7.59 38.06
CA ALA A 61 14.32 -7.29 37.57
C ALA A 61 13.39 -7.01 38.75
N GLU A 62 12.57 -5.96 38.63
CA GLU A 62 11.31 -5.81 39.36
C GLU A 62 10.16 -5.83 38.32
N PRO A 63 9.01 -6.43 38.65
CA PRO A 63 7.92 -6.62 37.70
C PRO A 63 7.12 -5.32 37.54
N THR A 64 7.28 -4.66 36.39
CA THR A 64 6.46 -3.52 36.01
C THR A 64 5.02 -3.99 35.78
N ALA A 65 4.10 -3.39 36.53
CA ALA A 65 2.67 -3.63 36.41
C ALA A 65 2.18 -3.37 34.98
N ILE A 66 1.36 -4.30 34.47
CA ILE A 66 0.65 -4.19 33.20
C ILE A 66 -0.22 -2.92 33.24
N PRO A 67 -0.08 -1.95 32.32
CA PRO A 67 -0.99 -0.82 32.24
C PRO A 67 -2.38 -1.36 31.87
N GLN A 68 -3.37 -1.08 32.71
CA GLN A 68 -4.76 -1.37 32.39
C GLN A 68 -5.18 -0.46 31.23
N THR A 69 -5.48 -1.06 30.08
CA THR A 69 -6.04 -0.38 28.91
C THR A 69 -7.34 0.31 29.31
N GLU A 70 -7.33 1.65 29.36
CA GLU A 70 -8.56 2.43 29.37
C GLU A 70 -9.29 2.22 28.03
N PRO A 71 -10.63 2.06 28.02
CA PRO A 71 -11.36 1.84 26.79
C PRO A 71 -11.29 3.11 25.93
N ALA A 72 -10.81 2.94 24.70
CA ALA A 72 -10.76 3.98 23.68
C ALA A 72 -12.14 4.62 23.52
N LEU A 73 -12.16 5.96 23.61
CA LEU A 73 -13.34 6.79 23.38
C LEU A 73 -13.91 6.48 22.00
N THR A 74 -15.11 5.91 21.97
CA THR A 74 -15.91 5.71 20.76
C THR A 74 -16.43 7.07 20.34
N GLU A 75 -15.68 7.76 19.47
CA GLU A 75 -16.26 8.87 18.70
C GLU A 75 -17.24 8.25 17.69
N THR A 76 -18.52 8.21 18.07
CA THR A 76 -19.62 7.90 17.14
C THR A 76 -19.57 8.91 16.00
N SER A 77 -19.43 8.44 14.77
CA SER A 77 -19.44 9.31 13.61
C SER A 77 -20.80 10.01 13.50
N PRO A 78 -20.84 11.27 13.01
CA PRO A 78 -22.12 11.90 12.72
C PRO A 78 -22.89 11.08 11.69
N ALA A 79 -24.21 10.99 11.85
CA ALA A 79 -25.07 10.33 10.87
C ALA A 79 -24.91 10.99 9.50
N VAL A 80 -24.62 10.18 8.49
CA VAL A 80 -24.49 10.60 7.09
C VAL A 80 -25.83 10.42 6.38
N GLU A 81 -26.14 11.29 5.42
CA GLU A 81 -27.36 11.18 4.60
C GLU A 81 -26.97 10.75 3.18
N GLY A 82 -27.75 9.83 2.58
CA GLY A 82 -27.50 9.32 1.23
C GLY A 82 -26.76 7.99 1.23
N THR A 83 -26.13 7.67 0.10
CA THR A 83 -25.35 6.43 -0.05
C THR A 83 -24.01 6.75 -0.67
N LEU A 84 -22.95 6.12 -0.17
CA LEU A 84 -21.65 6.06 -0.85
C LEU A 84 -21.60 4.79 -1.70
N THR A 85 -21.17 4.91 -2.95
CA THR A 85 -20.72 3.75 -3.73
C THR A 85 -19.21 3.81 -3.93
N VAL A 86 -18.51 2.76 -3.54
CA VAL A 86 -17.09 2.54 -3.85
C VAL A 86 -17.00 1.55 -5.01
N HIS A 87 -16.36 1.95 -6.11
CA HIS A 87 -16.22 1.16 -7.33
C HIS A 87 -14.75 0.78 -7.49
N TYR A 88 -14.44 -0.51 -7.38
CA TYR A 88 -13.15 -1.08 -7.76
C TYR A 88 -13.21 -1.45 -9.23
N ILE A 89 -12.68 -0.60 -10.09
CA ILE A 89 -12.92 -0.63 -11.54
C ILE A 89 -12.05 -1.73 -12.18
N ASP A 90 -12.64 -2.56 -13.04
CA ASP A 90 -11.87 -3.55 -13.83
C ASP A 90 -11.07 -2.84 -14.94
N VAL A 91 -9.86 -2.39 -14.57
CA VAL A 91 -8.87 -1.76 -15.46
C VAL A 91 -7.72 -2.71 -15.84
N GLY A 92 -7.92 -4.01 -15.68
CA GLY A 92 -6.88 -5.03 -15.91
C GLY A 92 -5.89 -5.16 -14.75
N GLN A 93 -4.59 -5.29 -15.06
CA GLN A 93 -3.52 -5.46 -14.07
C GLN A 93 -3.07 -4.09 -13.55
N SER A 94 -3.99 -3.39 -12.89
CA SER A 94 -3.85 -2.00 -12.48
C SER A 94 -4.92 -1.64 -11.46
N ASP A 95 -4.77 -0.48 -10.81
CA ASP A 95 -5.73 0.02 -9.83
C ASP A 95 -6.44 1.30 -10.30
N ALA A 96 -7.76 1.34 -10.08
CA ALA A 96 -8.57 2.53 -10.17
C ALA A 96 -9.83 2.35 -9.32
N THR A 97 -9.97 3.15 -8.26
CA THR A 97 -11.05 3.04 -7.29
C THR A 97 -11.79 4.37 -7.14
N LEU A 98 -13.06 4.40 -7.52
CA LEU A 98 -13.93 5.58 -7.42
C LEU A 98 -14.79 5.51 -6.15
N LEU A 99 -14.75 6.54 -5.31
CA LEU A 99 -15.68 6.77 -4.21
C LEU A 99 -16.67 7.87 -4.63
N GLN A 100 -17.93 7.50 -4.87
CA GLN A 100 -18.99 8.42 -5.29
C GLN A 100 -20.04 8.53 -4.20
N GLY A 101 -19.99 9.62 -3.44
CA GLY A 101 -20.92 9.97 -2.38
C GLY A 101 -21.99 10.97 -2.83
N PRO A 102 -22.90 11.36 -1.93
CA PRO A 102 -23.98 12.31 -2.21
C PRO A 102 -23.45 13.75 -2.42
N ASP A 103 -22.32 14.07 -1.81
CA ASP A 103 -21.74 15.39 -1.76
C ASP A 103 -20.23 15.40 -2.05
N VAL A 104 -19.64 14.27 -2.45
CA VAL A 104 -18.19 14.14 -2.66
C VAL A 104 -17.88 13.06 -3.69
N THR A 105 -16.91 13.29 -4.57
CA THR A 105 -16.36 12.28 -5.48
C THR A 105 -14.84 12.24 -5.39
N ILE A 106 -14.28 11.07 -5.05
CA ILE A 106 -12.84 10.83 -4.95
C ILE A 106 -12.46 9.72 -5.92
N LEU A 107 -11.39 9.91 -6.69
CA LEU A 107 -10.76 8.84 -7.47
C LEU A 107 -9.39 8.53 -6.88
N ILE A 108 -9.16 7.27 -6.51
CA ILE A 108 -7.87 6.75 -6.06
C ILE A 108 -7.32 5.89 -7.19
N ASP A 109 -6.18 6.28 -7.73
CA ASP A 109 -5.52 5.72 -8.91
C ASP A 109 -6.42 5.75 -10.18
N ALA A 110 -5.80 5.56 -11.34
CA ALA A 110 -6.43 5.72 -12.65
C ALA A 110 -5.89 4.72 -13.69
N GLY A 111 -5.37 3.57 -13.27
CA GLY A 111 -4.98 2.49 -14.15
C GLY A 111 -3.77 2.77 -15.05
N ASN A 112 -3.50 1.85 -15.99
CA ASN A 112 -2.29 1.88 -16.82
C ASN A 112 -2.28 2.94 -17.94
N HIS A 113 -1.09 3.38 -18.33
CA HIS A 113 -0.84 4.41 -19.34
C HIS A 113 -1.17 3.98 -20.78
N ASP A 114 -1.32 2.68 -21.04
CA ASP A 114 -1.62 2.09 -22.34
C ASP A 114 -3.11 1.71 -22.49
N ARG A 115 -3.95 2.16 -21.55
CA ARG A 115 -5.40 1.96 -21.52
C ARG A 115 -6.15 3.30 -21.55
N ASP A 116 -7.45 3.22 -21.78
CA ASP A 116 -8.36 4.36 -21.94
C ASP A 116 -9.75 4.11 -21.32
N ASP A 117 -9.84 3.23 -20.34
CA ASP A 117 -11.09 2.70 -19.77
C ASP A 117 -11.59 3.43 -18.53
N VAL A 118 -10.74 4.17 -17.81
CA VAL A 118 -11.16 4.91 -16.60
C VAL A 118 -12.14 6.02 -16.95
N VAL A 119 -11.80 6.93 -17.88
CA VAL A 119 -12.67 8.05 -18.25
C VAL A 119 -14.04 7.57 -18.77
N PRO A 120 -14.13 6.59 -19.70
CA PRO A 120 -15.41 6.01 -20.11
C PRO A 120 -16.20 5.40 -18.95
N TYR A 121 -15.54 4.74 -18.00
CA TYR A 121 -16.22 4.20 -16.82
C TYR A 121 -16.84 5.32 -15.98
N LEU A 122 -16.05 6.35 -15.63
CA LEU A 122 -16.51 7.51 -14.86
C LEU A 122 -17.72 8.19 -15.54
N GLN A 123 -17.70 8.32 -16.86
CA GLN A 123 -18.83 8.86 -17.63
C GLN A 123 -20.06 7.97 -17.55
N SER A 124 -19.88 6.64 -17.59
CA SER A 124 -20.99 5.67 -17.54
C SER A 124 -21.74 5.68 -16.20
N VAL A 125 -21.05 6.03 -15.11
CA VAL A 125 -21.63 6.15 -13.75
C VAL A 125 -21.97 7.61 -13.38
N GLY A 126 -21.88 8.52 -14.34
CA GLY A 126 -22.37 9.89 -14.18
C GLY A 126 -21.52 10.77 -13.27
N VAL A 127 -20.20 10.55 -13.23
CA VAL A 127 -19.27 11.50 -12.57
C VAL A 127 -19.28 12.82 -13.33
N GLU A 128 -19.39 13.94 -12.61
CA GLU A 128 -19.41 15.30 -13.18
C GLU A 128 -18.10 16.06 -12.90
N SER A 129 -17.51 15.85 -11.73
CA SER A 129 -16.25 16.45 -11.25
C SER A 129 -15.63 15.59 -10.16
N LEU A 130 -14.35 15.83 -9.84
CA LEU A 130 -13.64 15.15 -8.75
C LEU A 130 -13.26 16.18 -7.68
N ASP A 131 -13.62 15.90 -6.43
CA ASP A 131 -13.15 16.67 -5.28
C ASP A 131 -11.69 16.33 -4.97
N LEU A 132 -11.30 15.07 -5.18
CA LEU A 132 -9.95 14.60 -4.92
C LEU A 132 -9.55 13.52 -5.94
N LEU A 133 -8.34 13.66 -6.50
CA LEU A 133 -7.66 12.64 -7.29
C LEU A 133 -6.37 12.23 -6.55
N VAL A 134 -6.30 10.99 -6.10
CA VAL A 134 -5.14 10.46 -5.35
C VAL A 134 -4.37 9.52 -6.25
N GLY A 135 -3.07 9.76 -6.43
CA GLY A 135 -2.15 8.77 -6.99
C GLY A 135 -1.36 8.17 -5.84
N THR A 136 -1.61 6.90 -5.52
CA THR A 136 -1.00 6.24 -4.36
C THR A 136 0.51 6.24 -4.46
N HIS A 137 1.04 5.96 -5.65
CA HIS A 137 2.46 6.01 -5.97
C HIS A 137 2.68 6.19 -7.50
N PRO A 138 3.88 6.61 -7.96
CA PRO A 138 4.11 7.05 -9.33
C PRO A 138 4.23 5.93 -10.40
N HIS A 139 3.81 4.70 -10.12
CA HIS A 139 3.83 3.64 -11.13
C HIS A 139 2.73 3.76 -12.16
N ALA A 140 3.02 3.22 -13.34
CA ALA A 140 2.20 3.51 -14.51
C ALA A 140 0.82 2.86 -14.43
N ASP A 141 0.69 1.72 -13.76
CA ASP A 141 -0.57 1.03 -13.46
C ASP A 141 -1.42 1.71 -12.37
N HIS A 142 -0.95 2.84 -11.83
CA HIS A 142 -1.68 3.66 -10.86
C HIS A 142 -1.95 5.06 -11.42
N ILE A 143 -0.94 5.78 -11.89
CA ILE A 143 -1.10 7.16 -12.40
C ILE A 143 -1.23 7.26 -13.92
N GLY A 144 -1.27 6.13 -14.63
CA GLY A 144 -1.14 6.07 -16.08
C GLY A 144 -2.18 6.86 -16.87
N GLN A 145 -3.41 6.95 -16.37
CA GLN A 145 -4.47 7.73 -17.02
C GLN A 145 -4.76 9.08 -16.35
N PHE A 146 -3.92 9.56 -15.42
CA PHE A 146 -4.09 10.89 -14.81
C PHE A 146 -4.23 12.01 -15.84
N PRO A 147 -3.40 12.08 -16.91
CA PRO A 147 -3.57 13.11 -17.94
C PRO A 147 -4.94 13.09 -18.62
N GLN A 148 -5.51 11.90 -18.84
CA GLN A 148 -6.82 11.72 -19.44
C GLN A 148 -7.93 12.17 -18.48
N VAL A 149 -7.81 11.85 -17.19
CA VAL A 149 -8.76 12.26 -16.15
C VAL A 149 -8.74 13.79 -15.98
N LEU A 150 -7.57 14.40 -15.81
CA LEU A 150 -7.40 15.85 -15.64
C LEU A 150 -7.83 16.64 -16.89
N ALA A 151 -7.75 16.06 -18.07
CA ALA A 151 -8.27 16.68 -19.30
C ALA A 151 -9.80 16.56 -19.43
N ALA A 152 -10.42 15.54 -18.81
CA ALA A 152 -11.85 15.25 -18.96
C ALA A 152 -12.72 15.84 -17.84
N TYR A 153 -12.16 16.03 -16.65
CA TYR A 153 -12.89 16.45 -15.45
C TYR A 153 -12.26 17.68 -14.79
N GLU A 154 -13.12 18.52 -14.19
CA GLU A 154 -12.67 19.48 -13.20
C GLU A 154 -12.28 18.72 -11.93
N VAL A 155 -11.01 18.85 -11.52
CA VAL A 155 -10.44 18.22 -10.33
C VAL A 155 -10.06 19.33 -9.36
N SER A 156 -10.57 19.27 -8.12
CA SER A 156 -10.30 20.33 -7.13
C SER A 156 -8.92 20.18 -6.49
N GLU A 157 -8.54 18.95 -6.12
CA GLU A 157 -7.26 18.67 -5.45
C GLU A 157 -6.66 17.35 -5.97
N VAL A 158 -5.33 17.31 -6.10
CA VAL A 158 -4.56 16.13 -6.48
C VAL A 158 -3.57 15.80 -5.37
N TRP A 159 -3.56 14.55 -4.92
CA TRP A 159 -2.59 14.03 -3.97
C TRP A 159 -1.61 13.08 -4.65
N LEU A 160 -0.32 13.27 -4.39
CA LEU A 160 0.77 12.33 -4.71
C LEU A 160 1.67 12.17 -3.48
N PRO A 161 2.43 11.06 -3.34
CA PRO A 161 3.24 10.85 -2.15
C PRO A 161 4.40 11.86 -2.04
N GLY A 162 4.87 12.38 -3.18
CA GLY A 162 6.05 13.27 -3.28
C GLY A 162 7.32 12.56 -3.73
N ASP A 163 7.27 11.24 -3.98
CA ASP A 163 8.37 10.50 -4.58
C ASP A 163 8.61 10.91 -6.04
N GLU A 164 9.88 11.13 -6.38
CA GLU A 164 10.31 11.38 -7.75
C GLU A 164 10.49 10.05 -8.50
N GLN A 165 10.07 10.01 -9.77
CA GLN A 165 10.28 8.84 -10.62
C GLN A 165 10.76 9.26 -12.02
N ASP A 166 11.85 8.67 -12.50
CA ASP A 166 12.37 8.90 -13.85
C ASP A 166 11.60 8.05 -14.87
N SER A 167 10.33 8.42 -15.10
CA SER A 167 9.48 7.77 -16.09
C SER A 167 8.66 8.77 -16.88
N ARG A 168 8.42 8.47 -18.16
CA ARG A 168 7.55 9.31 -19.00
C ARG A 168 6.12 9.39 -18.50
N THR A 169 5.65 8.37 -17.79
CA THR A 169 4.31 8.38 -17.20
C THR A 169 4.23 9.39 -16.07
N PHE A 170 5.24 9.43 -15.20
CA PHE A 170 5.34 10.40 -14.13
C PHE A 170 5.50 11.83 -14.66
N GLU A 171 6.40 12.05 -15.63
CA GLU A 171 6.57 13.36 -16.28
C GLU A 171 5.26 13.89 -16.87
N ARG A 172 4.54 13.06 -17.64
CA ARG A 172 3.25 13.44 -18.24
C ARG A 172 2.17 13.72 -17.19
N THR A 173 2.22 13.03 -16.07
CA THR A 173 1.30 13.25 -14.95
C THR A 173 1.57 14.59 -14.30
N LEU A 174 2.83 14.91 -14.00
CA LEU A 174 3.21 16.23 -13.47
C LEU A 174 2.86 17.36 -14.43
N ASP A 175 3.14 17.21 -15.73
CA ASP A 175 2.74 18.20 -16.75
C ASP A 175 1.22 18.42 -16.75
N ALA A 176 0.42 17.35 -16.69
CA ALA A 176 -1.04 17.45 -16.64
C ALA A 176 -1.55 18.11 -15.36
N ILE A 177 -0.94 17.84 -14.21
CA ILE A 177 -1.27 18.49 -12.94
C ILE A 177 -0.94 19.99 -13.03
N LEU A 178 0.24 20.35 -13.54
CA LEU A 178 0.68 21.74 -13.71
C LEU A 178 -0.17 22.54 -14.71
N ASP A 179 -0.69 21.87 -15.73
CA ASP A 179 -1.60 22.46 -16.72
C ASP A 179 -3.06 22.56 -16.23
N SER A 180 -3.39 21.93 -15.10
CA SER A 180 -4.70 21.99 -14.47
C SER A 180 -4.83 23.14 -13.45
N ASP A 181 -6.06 23.44 -13.04
CA ASP A 181 -6.34 24.40 -11.95
C ASP A 181 -6.41 23.70 -10.57
N ALA A 182 -6.06 22.41 -10.47
CA ALA A 182 -6.16 21.64 -9.24
C ALA A 182 -5.11 22.07 -8.22
N ASP A 183 -5.50 22.11 -6.94
CA ASP A 183 -4.54 22.22 -5.84
C ASP A 183 -3.70 20.93 -5.76
N TYR A 184 -2.42 21.04 -5.41
CA TYR A 184 -1.52 19.90 -5.24
C TYR A 184 -1.11 19.75 -3.77
N HIS A 185 -1.20 18.54 -3.24
CA HIS A 185 -0.82 18.25 -1.86
C HIS A 185 -0.09 16.90 -1.74
N GLU A 186 0.82 16.82 -0.77
CA GLU A 186 1.58 15.62 -0.45
C GLU A 186 1.23 15.21 0.99
N PRO A 187 0.22 14.34 1.18
CA PRO A 187 -0.26 14.00 2.50
C PRO A 187 0.76 13.18 3.29
N ARG A 188 0.70 13.29 4.62
CA ARG A 188 1.56 12.55 5.55
C ARG A 188 0.77 11.85 6.64
N THR A 189 1.38 10.80 7.20
CA THR A 189 0.83 10.02 8.32
C THR A 189 0.27 10.92 9.43
N GLY A 190 -0.95 10.60 9.89
CA GLY A 190 -1.64 11.30 10.97
C GLY A 190 -2.38 12.57 10.53
N GLU A 191 -2.30 12.96 9.26
CA GLU A 191 -3.18 13.98 8.70
C GLU A 191 -4.60 13.43 8.50
N VAL A 192 -5.58 14.30 8.74
CA VAL A 192 -7.00 13.95 8.64
C VAL A 192 -7.78 15.08 7.97
N TYR A 193 -8.55 14.71 6.96
CA TYR A 193 -9.32 15.60 6.10
C TYR A 193 -10.78 15.19 6.09
N ASP A 194 -11.66 16.17 5.99
CA ASP A 194 -13.09 15.94 5.75
C ASP A 194 -13.43 16.45 4.34
N PHE A 195 -13.83 15.53 3.46
CA PHE A 195 -14.31 15.82 2.11
C PHE A 195 -15.80 15.49 2.02
N GLY A 196 -16.65 16.53 2.08
CA GLY A 196 -18.10 16.33 2.20
C GLY A 196 -18.43 15.46 3.41
N SER A 197 -19.11 14.34 3.15
CA SER A 197 -19.48 13.35 4.16
C SER A 197 -18.41 12.27 4.43
N LEU A 198 -17.25 12.34 3.78
CA LEU A 198 -16.13 11.39 3.97
C LEU A 198 -15.08 11.95 4.92
N ARG A 199 -14.66 11.13 5.89
CA ARG A 199 -13.47 11.37 6.70
C ARG A 199 -12.31 10.55 6.14
N VAL A 200 -11.26 11.23 5.70
CA VAL A 200 -10.07 10.65 5.07
C VAL A 200 -8.89 10.79 6.03
N GLU A 201 -8.35 9.66 6.49
CA GLU A 201 -7.23 9.57 7.41
C GLU A 201 -6.01 8.99 6.68
N VAL A 202 -4.86 9.64 6.80
CA VAL A 202 -3.61 9.24 6.12
C VAL A 202 -2.74 8.41 7.06
N TYR A 203 -2.32 7.23 6.63
CA TYR A 203 -1.53 6.27 7.42
C TYR A 203 -0.10 6.06 6.89
N SER A 204 0.15 6.46 5.64
CA SER A 204 1.45 6.44 4.96
C SER A 204 1.41 7.44 3.80
N PRO A 205 2.55 8.01 3.34
CA PRO A 205 3.89 7.93 3.93
C PRO A 205 4.10 8.87 5.12
N ASP A 206 5.05 8.55 6.00
CA ASP A 206 5.50 9.46 7.07
C ASP A 206 6.68 10.33 6.60
N GLU A 207 7.68 9.69 6.01
CA GLU A 207 8.82 10.34 5.36
C GLU A 207 8.99 9.76 3.95
N LEU A 208 9.62 10.53 3.06
CA LEU A 208 10.00 10.03 1.73
C LEU A 208 11.23 9.14 1.88
N THR A 209 11.08 7.84 1.62
CA THR A 209 12.17 6.86 1.71
C THR A 209 12.92 6.71 0.38
N GLY A 210 12.33 7.16 -0.73
CA GLY A 210 12.82 6.94 -2.09
C GLY A 210 12.57 5.51 -2.60
N ALA A 211 12.00 4.63 -1.78
CA ALA A 211 11.44 3.36 -2.20
C ALA A 211 9.98 3.59 -2.58
N VAL A 212 9.69 3.48 -3.89
CA VAL A 212 8.44 3.98 -4.48
C VAL A 212 7.19 3.30 -3.92
N HIS A 213 7.24 1.97 -3.72
CA HIS A 213 6.13 1.20 -3.13
C HIS A 213 5.94 1.54 -1.65
N ASP A 214 7.05 1.73 -0.93
CA ASP A 214 7.07 2.12 0.49
C ASP A 214 6.54 3.55 0.71
N GLY A 215 6.59 4.37 -0.34
CA GLY A 215 6.01 5.71 -0.39
C GLY A 215 4.49 5.73 -0.61
N SER A 216 3.84 4.58 -0.80
CA SER A 216 2.41 4.52 -1.15
C SER A 216 1.54 5.29 -0.15
N ILE A 217 0.67 6.16 -0.66
CA ILE A 217 -0.36 6.81 0.15
C ILE A 217 -1.34 5.72 0.63
N CYS A 218 -1.32 5.46 1.94
CA CYS A 218 -2.27 4.56 2.59
C CYS A 218 -3.38 5.38 3.25
N LEU A 219 -4.64 5.09 2.93
CA LEU A 219 -5.80 5.84 3.39
C LEU A 219 -6.79 4.94 4.13
N ARG A 220 -7.28 5.42 5.26
CA ARG A 220 -8.54 4.95 5.84
C ARG A 220 -9.63 5.97 5.56
N ILE A 221 -10.69 5.57 4.86
CA ILE A 221 -11.81 6.45 4.51
C ILE A 221 -13.08 5.96 5.20
N ARG A 222 -13.73 6.83 5.96
CA ARG A 222 -14.96 6.53 6.70
C ARG A 222 -16.15 7.30 6.14
N TYR A 223 -17.28 6.59 6.04
CA TYR A 223 -18.61 7.16 5.78
C TYR A 223 -19.56 6.60 6.84
N GLY A 224 -19.98 7.45 7.78
CA GLY A 224 -20.66 6.98 8.99
C GLY A 224 -19.78 6.03 9.81
N GLU A 225 -20.31 4.85 10.10
CA GLU A 225 -19.66 3.74 10.80
C GLU A 225 -18.93 2.77 9.87
N VAL A 226 -19.12 2.85 8.54
CA VAL A 226 -18.43 1.99 7.57
C VAL A 226 -17.07 2.60 7.19
N ALA A 227 -16.02 1.79 7.30
CA ALA A 227 -14.65 2.17 7.00
C ALA A 227 -14.04 1.31 5.88
N PHE A 228 -13.30 1.97 5.00
CA PHE A 228 -12.54 1.38 3.90
C PHE A 228 -11.05 1.64 4.13
N PHE A 229 -10.21 0.67 3.82
CA PHE A 229 -8.75 0.82 3.89
C PHE A 229 -8.12 0.56 2.52
N PHE A 230 -7.29 1.50 2.06
CA PHE A 230 -6.61 1.49 0.78
C PHE A 230 -5.11 1.61 1.02
N THR A 231 -4.33 0.66 0.48
CA THR A 231 -2.88 0.59 0.74
C THR A 231 -2.03 0.92 -0.48
N GLY A 232 -2.63 1.06 -1.68
CA GLY A 232 -1.87 1.03 -2.93
C GLY A 232 -0.98 -0.21 -2.98
N ASP A 233 0.30 -0.02 -3.28
CA ASP A 233 1.29 -1.11 -3.35
C ASP A 233 2.17 -1.19 -2.11
N ALA A 234 1.70 -0.72 -0.95
CA ALA A 234 2.45 -0.84 0.29
C ALA A 234 2.82 -2.31 0.58
N GLU A 235 4.10 -2.55 0.87
CA GLU A 235 4.64 -3.86 1.21
C GLU A 235 4.67 -4.09 2.74
N VAL A 236 5.00 -5.31 3.16
CA VAL A 236 4.97 -5.76 4.57
C VAL A 236 5.61 -4.76 5.55
N ASN A 237 6.74 -4.14 5.19
CA ASN A 237 7.41 -3.15 6.04
C ASN A 237 6.49 -1.96 6.37
N ILE A 238 5.78 -1.41 5.40
CA ILE A 238 4.83 -0.30 5.64
C ILE A 238 3.63 -0.77 6.43
N GLU A 239 3.15 -1.99 6.18
CA GLU A 239 2.07 -2.60 6.96
C GLU A 239 2.44 -2.72 8.45
N LEU A 240 3.66 -3.18 8.74
CA LEU A 240 4.16 -3.30 10.11
C LEU A 240 4.42 -1.92 10.75
N GLU A 241 4.95 -0.94 10.01
CA GLU A 241 5.08 0.43 10.51
C GLU A 241 3.73 1.04 10.92
N MET A 242 2.68 0.82 10.11
CA MET A 242 1.32 1.27 10.43
C MET A 242 0.81 0.67 11.76
N ILE A 243 1.15 -0.59 12.04
CA ILE A 243 0.82 -1.26 13.32
C ILE A 243 1.64 -0.66 14.47
N GLU A 244 2.95 -0.50 14.30
CA GLU A 244 3.86 0.00 15.35
C GLU A 244 3.50 1.42 15.81
N ARG A 245 2.96 2.25 14.90
CA ARG A 245 2.48 3.60 15.23
C ARG A 245 1.27 3.60 16.17
N GLY A 246 0.58 2.47 16.33
CA GLY A 246 -0.53 2.29 17.27
C GLY A 246 -1.81 3.03 16.89
N HIS A 247 -1.98 3.37 15.61
CA HIS A 247 -3.22 3.95 15.10
C HIS A 247 -4.31 2.87 14.93
N ASP A 248 -5.58 3.31 14.89
CA ASP A 248 -6.71 2.39 14.69
C ASP A 248 -6.85 2.00 13.22
N LEU A 249 -6.30 0.84 12.85
CA LEU A 249 -6.32 0.32 11.48
C LEU A 249 -7.67 -0.31 11.09
N ARG A 250 -8.63 -0.42 12.01
CA ARG A 250 -9.86 -1.18 11.73
C ARG A 250 -10.64 -0.62 10.56
N ALA A 251 -11.03 -1.50 9.64
CA ALA A 251 -11.90 -1.19 8.50
C ALA A 251 -12.78 -2.39 8.14
N ASN A 252 -13.96 -2.14 7.59
CA ASN A 252 -14.88 -3.20 7.15
C ASN A 252 -14.43 -3.81 5.82
N VAL A 253 -13.90 -2.97 4.93
CA VAL A 253 -13.46 -3.35 3.59
C VAL A 253 -12.00 -2.95 3.38
N LEU A 254 -11.17 -3.91 2.96
CA LEU A 254 -9.76 -3.70 2.64
C LEU A 254 -9.54 -3.88 1.13
N GLN A 255 -8.88 -2.92 0.48
CA GLN A 255 -8.24 -3.18 -0.81
C GLN A 255 -6.89 -3.83 -0.52
N LEU A 256 -6.65 -5.04 -1.04
CA LEU A 256 -5.38 -5.74 -0.84
C LEU A 256 -4.25 -4.98 -1.52
N GLY A 257 -3.12 -4.89 -0.83
CA GLY A 257 -1.93 -4.24 -1.36
C GLY A 257 -1.38 -4.94 -2.59
N HIS A 258 -0.83 -4.14 -3.51
CA HIS A 258 -0.02 -4.62 -4.63
C HIS A 258 -0.71 -5.74 -5.43
N HIS A 259 -1.99 -5.52 -5.75
CA HIS A 259 -2.82 -6.44 -6.54
C HIS A 259 -3.03 -7.83 -5.91
N GLY A 260 -2.74 -8.00 -4.61
CA GLY A 260 -2.69 -9.31 -3.95
C GLY A 260 -1.33 -10.02 -4.09
N SER A 261 -0.24 -9.26 -4.16
CA SER A 261 1.14 -9.77 -4.11
C SER A 261 1.44 -10.47 -2.79
N SER A 262 2.34 -11.45 -2.82
CA SER A 262 2.92 -12.08 -1.61
C SER A 262 3.79 -11.12 -0.80
N THR A 263 4.17 -9.97 -1.37
CA THR A 263 4.92 -8.90 -0.69
C THR A 263 4.06 -7.99 0.18
N SER A 264 2.74 -8.24 0.25
CA SER A 264 1.77 -7.47 1.04
C SER A 264 0.80 -8.40 1.78
N SER A 265 -0.15 -7.81 2.49
CA SER A 265 -1.19 -8.47 3.28
C SER A 265 -0.64 -9.39 4.37
N HIS A 266 0.32 -8.88 5.15
CA HIS A 266 0.91 -9.57 6.29
C HIS A 266 -0.18 -10.00 7.31
N PRO A 267 -0.10 -11.21 7.91
CA PRO A 267 -1.11 -11.69 8.86
C PRO A 267 -1.40 -10.72 10.02
N ASP A 268 -0.37 -10.10 10.60
CA ASP A 268 -0.55 -9.16 11.71
C ASP A 268 -1.26 -7.87 11.27
N PHE A 269 -1.06 -7.46 10.03
CA PHE A 269 -1.77 -6.32 9.45
C PHE A 269 -3.24 -6.65 9.21
N LEU A 270 -3.53 -7.80 8.59
CA LEU A 270 -4.91 -8.29 8.42
C LEU A 270 -5.62 -8.44 9.79
N GLN A 271 -4.91 -8.91 10.81
CA GLN A 271 -5.41 -9.06 12.18
C GLN A 271 -5.70 -7.71 12.85
N SER A 272 -4.96 -6.66 12.48
CA SER A 272 -5.13 -5.29 12.97
C SER A 272 -6.25 -4.54 12.24
N VAL A 273 -6.39 -4.73 10.93
CA VAL A 273 -7.46 -4.14 10.10
C VAL A 273 -8.81 -4.83 10.36
N GLN A 274 -8.83 -6.14 10.59
CA GLN A 274 -10.04 -6.94 10.83
C GLN A 274 -11.15 -6.77 9.75
N PRO A 275 -10.81 -6.86 8.45
CA PRO A 275 -11.82 -6.65 7.41
C PRO A 275 -12.81 -7.80 7.33
N GLU A 276 -14.07 -7.48 6.99
CA GLU A 276 -15.08 -8.48 6.66
C GLU A 276 -15.04 -8.85 5.17
N VAL A 277 -14.52 -7.93 4.34
CA VAL A 277 -14.36 -8.05 2.89
C VAL A 277 -12.98 -7.57 2.49
N ALA A 278 -12.34 -8.32 1.60
CA ALA A 278 -11.14 -7.91 0.88
C ALA A 278 -11.44 -7.82 -0.63
N VAL A 279 -10.87 -6.82 -1.30
CA VAL A 279 -10.94 -6.65 -2.75
C VAL A 279 -9.53 -6.55 -3.31
N TYR A 280 -9.22 -7.25 -4.39
CA TYR A 280 -8.00 -7.03 -5.18
C TYR A 280 -8.34 -6.66 -6.62
N SER A 281 -7.44 -5.91 -7.26
CA SER A 281 -7.50 -5.64 -8.69
C SER A 281 -6.43 -6.46 -9.40
N ALA A 282 -6.79 -7.20 -10.44
CA ALA A 282 -5.84 -7.90 -11.29
C ALA A 282 -6.45 -8.18 -12.67
N ALA A 283 -5.60 -8.44 -13.67
CA ALA A 283 -6.07 -8.97 -14.94
C ALA A 283 -6.19 -10.50 -14.89
N GLN A 284 -7.21 -11.03 -15.56
CA GLN A 284 -7.31 -12.46 -15.78
C GLN A 284 -6.09 -12.98 -16.55
N GLY A 285 -5.39 -13.97 -15.98
CA GLY A 285 -4.21 -14.57 -16.59
C GLY A 285 -3.00 -13.62 -16.68
N ASN A 286 -2.90 -12.64 -15.78
CA ASN A 286 -1.72 -11.78 -15.67
C ASN A 286 -0.44 -12.62 -15.46
N SER A 287 0.69 -12.08 -15.90
CA SER A 287 1.99 -12.78 -15.83
C SER A 287 2.66 -12.73 -14.46
N TYR A 288 2.13 -11.91 -13.54
CA TYR A 288 2.67 -11.76 -12.19
C TYR A 288 2.22 -12.88 -11.26
N GLY A 289 1.14 -13.58 -11.61
CA GLY A 289 0.52 -14.59 -10.73
C GLY A 289 -0.35 -13.95 -9.66
N HIS A 290 -0.83 -12.72 -9.88
CA HIS A 290 -1.70 -12.02 -8.94
C HIS A 290 -3.17 -12.45 -9.06
N PRO A 291 -3.91 -12.55 -7.95
CA PRO A 291 -3.38 -12.58 -6.59
C PRO A 291 -2.62 -13.88 -6.35
N HIS A 292 -1.57 -13.86 -5.52
CA HIS A 292 -0.85 -15.09 -5.21
C HIS A 292 -1.73 -16.03 -4.37
N ASP A 293 -1.66 -17.33 -4.66
CA ASP A 293 -2.50 -18.35 -4.00
C ASP A 293 -2.39 -18.31 -2.47
N GLU A 294 -1.19 -18.09 -1.93
CA GLU A 294 -0.95 -17.96 -0.48
C GLU A 294 -1.69 -16.78 0.17
N VAL A 295 -1.89 -15.69 -0.57
CA VAL A 295 -2.64 -14.52 -0.10
C VAL A 295 -4.12 -14.88 -0.08
N VAL A 296 -4.60 -15.56 -1.13
CA VAL A 296 -5.98 -16.05 -1.21
C VAL A 296 -6.29 -17.02 -0.05
N GLU A 297 -5.40 -17.97 0.21
CA GLU A 297 -5.51 -18.95 1.30
C GLU A 297 -5.52 -18.26 2.67
N ARG A 298 -4.59 -17.34 2.92
CA ARG A 298 -4.53 -16.55 4.16
C ARG A 298 -5.82 -15.78 4.42
N ILE A 299 -6.34 -15.10 3.40
CA ILE A 299 -7.59 -14.33 3.50
C ILE A 299 -8.77 -15.28 3.79
N ALA A 300 -8.81 -16.44 3.14
CA ALA A 300 -9.86 -17.44 3.36
C ALA A 300 -9.79 -18.08 4.76
N ASP A 301 -8.60 -18.39 5.27
CA ASP A 301 -8.38 -18.95 6.60
C ASP A 301 -8.80 -17.97 7.72
N MET A 302 -8.69 -16.67 7.47
CA MET A 302 -9.18 -15.62 8.36
C MET A 302 -10.69 -15.38 8.25
N GLY A 303 -11.39 -16.11 7.36
CA GLY A 303 -12.83 -15.98 7.16
C GLY A 303 -13.25 -14.69 6.45
N ILE A 304 -12.31 -14.01 5.79
CA ILE A 304 -12.54 -12.76 5.06
C ILE A 304 -13.12 -13.09 3.68
N ARG A 305 -14.16 -12.39 3.25
CA ARG A 305 -14.74 -12.60 1.91
C ARG A 305 -13.89 -11.87 0.86
N LEU A 306 -13.30 -12.61 -0.07
CA LEU A 306 -12.46 -12.04 -1.12
C LEU A 306 -13.20 -11.88 -2.46
N TYR A 307 -13.03 -10.71 -3.06
CA TYR A 307 -13.46 -10.39 -4.42
C TYR A 307 -12.28 -9.90 -5.25
N GLY A 308 -12.31 -10.20 -6.55
CA GLY A 308 -11.24 -9.90 -7.49
C GLY A 308 -11.78 -9.41 -8.82
N THR A 309 -11.21 -8.34 -9.39
CA THR A 309 -11.70 -7.76 -10.65
C THR A 309 -11.54 -8.70 -11.83
N ASP A 310 -10.49 -9.52 -11.86
CA ASP A 310 -10.28 -10.56 -12.88
C ASP A 310 -11.44 -11.55 -12.97
N GLN A 311 -12.05 -11.91 -11.84
CA GLN A 311 -13.17 -12.85 -11.79
C GLN A 311 -14.52 -12.15 -11.86
N HIS A 312 -14.66 -11.06 -11.11
CA HIS A 312 -15.95 -10.44 -10.81
C HIS A 312 -16.23 -9.19 -11.64
N GLY A 313 -15.30 -8.77 -12.51
CA GLY A 313 -15.39 -7.50 -13.22
C GLY A 313 -15.32 -6.33 -12.24
N THR A 314 -15.96 -5.22 -12.56
CA THR A 314 -16.01 -4.09 -11.61
C THR A 314 -16.80 -4.48 -10.36
N ILE A 315 -16.23 -4.26 -9.19
CA ILE A 315 -16.87 -4.56 -7.89
C ILE A 315 -17.35 -3.27 -7.26
N ARG A 316 -18.61 -3.24 -6.82
CA ARG A 316 -19.21 -2.07 -6.17
C ARG A 316 -19.55 -2.38 -4.72
N VAL A 317 -19.12 -1.55 -3.79
CA VAL A 317 -19.59 -1.57 -2.41
C VAL A 317 -20.50 -0.38 -2.19
N ILE A 318 -21.77 -0.63 -1.90
CA ILE A 318 -22.77 0.41 -1.63
C ILE A 318 -23.03 0.43 -0.13
N THR A 319 -22.92 1.59 0.51
CA THR A 319 -23.15 1.77 1.94
C THR A 319 -24.07 2.97 2.21
N ASP A 320 -24.94 2.83 3.20
CA ASP A 320 -25.75 3.93 3.77
C ASP A 320 -25.06 4.60 4.97
N GLY A 321 -23.85 4.16 5.32
CA GLY A 321 -23.08 4.64 6.46
C GLY A 321 -23.22 3.78 7.70
N ASP A 322 -24.20 2.87 7.77
CA ASP A 322 -24.34 1.91 8.88
C ASP A 322 -24.08 0.47 8.41
N THR A 323 -24.56 0.14 7.20
CA THR A 323 -24.44 -1.18 6.59
C THR A 323 -23.99 -1.06 5.14
N TYR A 324 -23.46 -2.15 4.58
CA TYR A 324 -22.99 -2.16 3.21
C TYR A 324 -23.31 -3.48 2.48
N GLU A 325 -23.42 -3.39 1.16
CA GLU A 325 -23.60 -4.53 0.24
C GLU A 325 -22.50 -4.52 -0.83
N VAL A 326 -22.01 -5.71 -1.19
CA VAL A 326 -21.03 -5.89 -2.27
C VAL A 326 -21.74 -6.45 -3.50
N ILE A 327 -21.60 -5.74 -4.63
CA ILE A 327 -22.24 -6.05 -5.91
C ILE A 327 -21.16 -6.19 -6.98
N PRO A 328 -20.77 -7.42 -7.34
CA PRO A 328 -19.88 -7.67 -8.47
C PRO A 328 -20.62 -7.50 -9.81
N GLU A 329 -19.92 -7.06 -10.85
CA GLU A 329 -20.44 -6.96 -12.22
C GLU A 329 -20.72 -8.36 -12.81
N ARG A 330 -19.80 -9.29 -12.61
CA ARG A 330 -19.91 -10.68 -13.03
C ARG A 330 -20.27 -11.55 -11.82
N ASN A 331 -21.35 -12.32 -11.94
CA ASN A 331 -21.74 -13.27 -10.91
C ASN A 331 -20.65 -14.33 -10.73
N GLY A 332 -20.18 -14.46 -9.49
CA GLY A 332 -19.28 -15.49 -9.00
C GLY A 332 -19.53 -15.65 -7.51
N GLU A 333 -19.33 -16.85 -6.97
CA GLU A 333 -19.21 -16.95 -5.52
C GLU A 333 -17.93 -16.21 -5.13
N PRO A 334 -17.93 -15.39 -4.06
CA PRO A 334 -16.68 -14.89 -3.47
C PRO A 334 -15.75 -16.08 -3.25
N PHE A 335 -14.43 -15.89 -3.28
CA PHE A 335 -13.54 -17.00 -2.95
C PHE A 335 -13.92 -17.54 -1.57
N ARG A 336 -14.55 -18.71 -1.60
CA ARG A 336 -14.90 -19.50 -0.43
C ARG A 336 -14.08 -20.73 -0.58
N HIS A 337 -13.26 -20.99 0.42
CA HIS A 337 -12.62 -22.28 0.54
C HIS A 337 -13.71 -23.36 0.40
N PRO A 338 -13.60 -24.34 -0.52
CA PRO A 338 -14.20 -25.62 -0.22
C PRO A 338 -13.55 -26.04 1.09
N ALA A 339 -14.36 -26.24 2.14
CA ALA A 339 -13.90 -26.70 3.44
C ALA A 339 -12.80 -27.72 3.20
N SER A 340 -11.57 -27.37 3.59
CA SER A 340 -10.42 -28.19 3.29
C SER A 340 -10.74 -29.57 3.83
N GLY A 341 -10.96 -30.50 2.90
CA GLY A 341 -10.87 -31.91 3.19
C GLY A 341 -9.40 -32.14 3.47
N ARG A 342 -8.97 -31.77 4.69
CA ARG A 342 -7.73 -32.23 5.28
C ARG A 342 -7.84 -33.75 5.28
N SER A 343 -7.29 -34.35 4.24
CA SER A 343 -6.80 -35.70 4.30
C SER A 343 -5.65 -35.63 5.30
N ASP A 344 -5.96 -35.94 6.56
CA ASP A 344 -4.96 -36.37 7.54
C ASP A 344 -4.29 -37.63 6.98
N THR A 345 -3.33 -37.44 6.08
CA THR A 345 -2.23 -38.37 5.88
C THR A 345 -1.02 -37.71 6.49
N THR A 346 -0.91 -37.84 7.82
CA THR A 346 0.34 -37.62 8.53
C THR A 346 1.40 -38.57 7.95
N SER A 347 2.27 -38.06 7.07
CA SER A 347 3.58 -38.66 6.85
C SER A 347 4.61 -37.57 7.05
N GLY A 348 5.02 -37.40 8.31
CA GLY A 348 6.14 -36.50 8.62
C GLY A 348 7.38 -36.81 7.78
N CYS A 349 8.25 -35.81 7.68
CA CYS A 349 9.50 -35.89 6.92
C CYS A 349 10.30 -37.17 7.19
N ALA A 350 10.92 -37.72 6.16
CA ALA A 350 11.69 -38.96 6.28
C ALA A 350 12.92 -38.76 7.20
N GLU A 351 13.42 -39.86 7.76
CA GLU A 351 14.57 -39.83 8.67
C GLU A 351 15.78 -39.16 8.00
N GLY A 352 16.26 -38.05 8.58
CA GLY A 352 17.38 -37.27 8.08
C GLY A 352 16.99 -36.05 7.22
N GLN A 353 15.72 -35.92 6.83
CA GLN A 353 15.20 -34.70 6.21
C GLN A 353 14.93 -33.60 7.25
N ILE A 354 14.88 -32.37 6.78
CA ILE A 354 14.73 -31.15 7.56
C ILE A 354 13.37 -30.57 7.22
N ASP A 355 12.47 -30.62 8.22
CA ASP A 355 11.17 -29.97 8.13
C ASP A 355 11.37 -28.45 8.12
N ILE A 356 11.17 -27.83 6.97
CA ILE A 356 11.43 -26.41 6.78
C ILE A 356 10.50 -25.52 7.62
N ASN A 357 9.40 -26.06 8.16
CA ASN A 357 8.47 -25.36 9.04
C ASN A 357 8.81 -25.42 10.52
N THR A 358 9.66 -26.36 10.95
CA THR A 358 9.94 -26.54 12.38
C THR A 358 11.43 -26.55 12.71
N ALA A 359 12.30 -26.76 11.73
CA ALA A 359 13.75 -26.81 11.91
C ALA A 359 14.34 -25.54 12.54
N SER A 360 15.38 -25.70 13.34
CA SER A 360 16.17 -24.57 13.84
C SER A 360 16.97 -23.89 12.71
N ARG A 361 17.44 -22.67 12.96
CA ARG A 361 18.32 -21.93 12.04
C ARG A 361 19.53 -22.78 11.61
N ASP A 362 20.19 -23.42 12.58
CA ASP A 362 21.37 -24.27 12.34
C ASP A 362 21.05 -25.49 11.46
N GLU A 363 19.84 -26.05 11.59
CA GLU A 363 19.37 -27.14 10.74
C GLU A 363 19.06 -26.65 9.33
N LEU A 364 18.33 -25.54 9.18
CA LEU A 364 18.02 -24.95 7.87
C LEU A 364 19.28 -24.63 7.06
N MET A 365 20.34 -24.14 7.71
CA MET A 365 21.62 -23.83 7.05
C MET A 365 22.35 -25.07 6.50
N ARG A 366 21.89 -26.28 6.79
CA ARG A 366 22.40 -27.52 6.17
C ARG A 366 21.82 -27.74 4.76
N ILE A 367 20.73 -27.06 4.43
CA ILE A 367 20.13 -27.08 3.10
C ILE A 367 20.99 -26.21 2.16
N THR A 368 21.30 -26.74 0.97
CA THR A 368 22.10 -26.06 -0.04
C THR A 368 21.51 -24.70 -0.38
N HIS A 369 22.36 -23.68 -0.56
CA HIS A 369 21.98 -22.27 -0.79
C HIS A 369 21.30 -21.53 0.37
N ILE A 370 21.00 -22.21 1.48
CA ILE A 370 20.45 -21.56 2.68
C ILE A 370 21.60 -21.06 3.56
N SER A 371 21.94 -19.77 3.40
CA SER A 371 22.84 -19.06 4.31
C SER A 371 22.11 -18.65 5.59
N GLU A 372 22.83 -18.14 6.59
CA GLU A 372 22.23 -17.61 7.82
C GLU A 372 21.07 -16.62 7.56
N VAL A 373 21.29 -15.65 6.67
CA VAL A 373 20.26 -14.68 6.26
C VAL A 373 19.02 -15.36 5.64
N ARG A 374 19.21 -16.43 4.84
CA ARG A 374 18.06 -17.13 4.26
C ARG A 374 17.39 -18.05 5.26
N ALA A 375 18.13 -18.63 6.20
CA ALA A 375 17.53 -19.39 7.28
C ALA A 375 16.60 -18.52 8.13
N ASP A 376 16.95 -17.24 8.31
CA ASP A 376 16.10 -16.27 9.00
C ASP A 376 14.83 -15.96 8.21
N LEU A 377 14.95 -15.70 6.91
CA LEU A 377 13.80 -15.57 6.02
C LEU A 377 12.95 -16.87 6.02
N LEU A 378 13.57 -18.05 6.00
CA LEU A 378 12.84 -19.32 6.08
C LEU A 378 12.15 -19.51 7.43
N ILE A 379 12.59 -18.89 8.52
CA ILE A 379 11.90 -18.96 9.82
C ILE A 379 10.74 -17.97 9.85
N GLU A 380 10.98 -16.78 9.31
CA GLU A 380 10.03 -15.67 9.24
C GLU A 380 8.84 -16.01 8.32
N TYR A 381 9.08 -16.62 7.16
CA TYR A 381 8.07 -16.91 6.13
C TYR A 381 7.33 -18.24 6.34
N ARG A 382 7.41 -18.84 7.54
CA ARG A 382 6.67 -20.07 7.85
C ARG A 382 5.16 -19.80 7.99
N PRO A 383 4.31 -20.77 7.62
CA PRO A 383 4.65 -22.07 7.06
C PRO A 383 4.84 -22.07 5.53
N PHE A 384 5.48 -23.12 5.03
CA PHE A 384 5.56 -23.54 3.64
C PHE A 384 4.73 -24.81 3.47
N ASP A 385 3.98 -24.93 2.39
CA ASP A 385 3.17 -26.09 2.06
C ASP A 385 3.93 -27.07 1.17
N SER A 386 5.00 -26.60 0.51
CA SER A 386 5.90 -27.43 -0.27
C SER A 386 7.35 -26.90 -0.23
N VAL A 387 8.29 -27.74 -0.68
CA VAL A 387 9.68 -27.28 -0.89
C VAL A 387 9.77 -26.25 -2.03
N ASP A 388 8.80 -26.23 -2.95
CA ASP A 388 8.76 -25.32 -4.09
C ASP A 388 8.59 -23.87 -3.64
N ASP A 389 7.90 -23.67 -2.52
CA ASP A 389 7.58 -22.39 -1.90
C ASP A 389 8.83 -21.65 -1.38
N LEU A 390 9.98 -22.34 -1.32
CA LEU A 390 11.26 -21.69 -1.04
C LEU A 390 11.64 -20.69 -2.14
N ALA A 391 11.02 -20.75 -3.33
CA ALA A 391 11.18 -19.75 -4.39
C ALA A 391 10.82 -18.32 -3.95
N ARG A 392 9.97 -18.18 -2.91
CA ARG A 392 9.55 -16.89 -2.32
C ARG A 392 10.68 -16.17 -1.59
N ILE A 393 11.70 -16.91 -1.17
CA ILE A 393 12.79 -16.39 -0.35
C ILE A 393 13.78 -15.66 -1.25
N GLU A 394 14.11 -14.42 -0.88
CA GLU A 394 14.99 -13.59 -1.67
C GLU A 394 16.33 -14.30 -1.96
N GLY A 395 16.63 -14.40 -3.26
CA GLY A 395 17.80 -15.09 -3.75
C GLY A 395 17.67 -16.62 -3.79
N ILE A 396 16.49 -17.23 -3.68
CA ILE A 396 16.25 -18.62 -4.09
C ILE A 396 15.53 -18.63 -5.44
N GLY A 397 16.26 -18.32 -6.51
CA GLY A 397 15.73 -18.42 -7.87
C GLY A 397 15.60 -19.88 -8.35
N PRO A 398 15.01 -20.13 -9.54
CA PRO A 398 14.72 -21.48 -10.05
C PRO A 398 15.91 -22.44 -10.07
N ALA A 399 17.12 -21.94 -10.36
CA ALA A 399 18.33 -22.75 -10.32
C ALA A 399 18.68 -23.23 -8.90
N ARG A 400 18.62 -22.33 -7.91
CA ARG A 400 18.91 -22.66 -6.51
C ARG A 400 17.84 -23.57 -5.93
N LEU A 401 16.57 -23.34 -6.28
CA LEU A 401 15.48 -24.23 -5.92
C LEU A 401 15.67 -25.64 -6.50
N GLY A 402 16.13 -25.74 -7.75
CA GLY A 402 16.51 -27.00 -8.36
C GLY A 402 17.57 -27.75 -7.55
N ASP A 403 18.65 -27.05 -7.17
CA ASP A 403 19.73 -27.63 -6.36
C ASP A 403 19.24 -28.06 -4.95
N ILE A 404 18.32 -27.30 -4.34
CA ILE A 404 17.71 -27.64 -3.05
C ILE A 404 16.89 -28.93 -3.15
N LYS A 405 16.09 -29.07 -4.21
CA LYS A 405 15.29 -30.27 -4.45
C LYS A 405 16.16 -31.49 -4.74
N GLU A 406 17.21 -31.33 -5.53
CA GLU A 406 18.16 -32.40 -5.85
C GLU A 406 18.92 -32.89 -4.61
N GLN A 407 19.08 -32.05 -3.59
CA GLN A 407 19.66 -32.45 -2.30
C GLN A 407 18.75 -33.39 -1.49
N GLU A 408 17.44 -33.41 -1.76
CA GLU A 408 16.41 -34.21 -1.06
C GLU A 408 16.39 -34.03 0.48
N LEU A 409 16.97 -32.93 0.98
CA LEU A 409 17.12 -32.67 2.41
C LEU A 409 15.98 -31.84 3.00
N ALA A 410 15.41 -30.91 2.23
CA ALA A 410 14.27 -30.10 2.64
C ALA A 410 12.97 -30.90 2.51
N CYS A 411 12.05 -30.73 3.47
CA CYS A 411 10.75 -31.38 3.46
C CYS A 411 9.67 -30.51 4.12
N VAL A 412 8.43 -30.69 3.69
CA VAL A 412 7.20 -30.24 4.36
C VAL A 412 6.35 -31.50 4.66
N PRO A 413 5.92 -31.74 5.91
CA PRO A 413 5.30 -32.98 6.38
C PRO A 413 3.82 -33.18 6.00
#